data_AF-A0A1E2WK58-F1
#
_entry.id   AF-A0A1E2WK58-F1
#
_cell.length_a   1.000
_cell.length_b   1.000
_cell.length_c   1.000
_cell.angle_alpha   90.00
_cell.angle_beta   90.00
_cell.angle_gamma   90.00
#
_symmetry.space_group_name_H-M   'P 1'
#
loop_
_entity.id
_entity.type
_entity.pdbx_description
1 polymer ?
#
loop_
_entity_poly.entity_id
_entity_poly.type
_entity_poly.pdbx_seq_one_letter_code
_entity_poly.pdbx_strand_id
1 'polypeptide(L)'
;MTQPNILKLARQGDSQAIASLMNRHLHAKGITATVAFKDTCLEVMLESVQVPNQQILVPFIRKGLTALGAASVEIVKVYGQQTGKEFPAWSKEFDLGIIEAEIEAVDNEQSSSNPQTLTICINLSGDTAQGLTNQDFELIANQISTDILSSCTDVFIQKVSITNGSSVITKER
;
A
#
# COMPACT_ATOMS: atom_id res chain seq x y z
N MET A 1 -13.88 -28.11 -0.76
CA MET A 1 -13.77 -27.52 0.60
C MET A 1 -14.26 -26.08 0.54
N THR A 2 -15.09 -25.67 1.49
CA THR A 2 -15.94 -24.47 1.42
C THR A 2 -15.16 -23.17 1.73
N GLN A 3 -15.19 -22.22 0.78
CA GLN A 3 -14.68 -20.83 0.86
C GLN A 3 -14.83 -20.10 2.22
N PRO A 4 -15.92 -20.24 3.01
CA PRO A 4 -16.05 -19.59 4.31
C PRO A 4 -14.95 -19.94 5.34
N ASN A 5 -14.28 -21.08 5.21
CA ASN A 5 -13.24 -21.48 6.17
C ASN A 5 -11.92 -20.71 5.94
N ILE A 6 -11.54 -20.50 4.68
CA ILE A 6 -10.27 -19.85 4.32
C ILE A 6 -10.22 -18.41 4.82
N LEU A 7 -11.34 -17.67 4.75
CA LEU A 7 -11.37 -16.28 5.21
C LEU A 7 -11.21 -16.16 6.74
N LYS A 8 -11.80 -17.11 7.50
CA LYS A 8 -11.62 -17.17 8.95
C LYS A 8 -10.17 -17.48 9.33
N LEU A 9 -9.57 -18.48 8.67
CA LEU A 9 -8.18 -18.86 8.88
C LEU A 9 -7.24 -17.69 8.53
N ALA A 10 -7.47 -17.02 7.40
CA ALA A 10 -6.66 -15.88 6.99
C ALA A 10 -6.71 -14.72 8.00
N ARG A 11 -7.88 -14.46 8.59
CA ARG A 11 -8.03 -13.46 9.68
C ARG A 11 -7.27 -13.84 10.95
N GLN A 12 -7.08 -15.12 11.20
CA GLN A 12 -6.31 -15.64 12.33
C GLN A 12 -4.79 -15.63 12.06
N GLY A 13 -4.36 -15.15 10.89
CA GLY A 13 -2.94 -15.12 10.51
C GLY A 13 -2.46 -16.42 9.85
N ASP A 14 -3.36 -17.32 9.44
CA ASP A 14 -2.97 -18.54 8.71
C ASP A 14 -2.34 -18.15 7.36
N SER A 15 -1.03 -18.40 7.25
CA SER A 15 -0.22 -17.99 6.10
C SER A 15 -0.67 -18.66 4.81
N GLN A 16 -1.09 -19.93 4.86
CA GLN A 16 -1.55 -20.66 3.68
C GLN A 16 -2.90 -20.12 3.18
N ALA A 17 -3.78 -19.73 4.10
CA ALA A 17 -5.06 -19.12 3.78
C ALA A 17 -4.88 -17.72 3.18
N ILE A 18 -4.00 -16.89 3.75
CA ILE A 18 -3.64 -15.58 3.21
C ILE A 18 -3.04 -15.73 1.81
N ALA A 19 -2.07 -16.63 1.63
CA ALA A 19 -1.46 -16.90 0.32
C ALA A 19 -2.49 -17.35 -0.71
N SER A 20 -3.42 -18.23 -0.33
CA SER A 20 -4.50 -18.69 -1.21
C SER A 20 -5.41 -17.54 -1.66
N LEU A 21 -5.75 -16.62 -0.75
CA LEU A 21 -6.54 -15.43 -1.09
C LEU A 21 -5.78 -14.48 -2.03
N MET A 22 -4.49 -14.25 -1.79
CA MET A 22 -3.64 -13.42 -2.66
C MET A 22 -3.51 -14.03 -4.06
N ASN A 23 -3.21 -15.33 -4.13
CA ASN A 23 -3.02 -16.06 -5.38
C ASN A 23 -4.27 -16.09 -6.25
N ARG A 24 -5.47 -16.01 -5.67
CA ARG A 24 -6.73 -15.90 -6.44
C ARG A 24 -6.74 -14.70 -7.40
N HIS A 25 -6.06 -13.62 -7.04
CA HIS A 25 -5.97 -12.41 -7.87
C HIS A 25 -4.65 -12.32 -8.64
N LEU A 26 -3.56 -12.82 -8.06
CA LEU A 26 -2.21 -12.69 -8.60
C LEU A 26 -1.87 -13.74 -9.67
N HIS A 27 -2.41 -14.96 -9.58
CA HIS A 27 -2.15 -16.00 -10.60
C HIS A 27 -2.61 -15.57 -12.00
N ALA A 28 -3.74 -14.87 -12.11
CA ALA A 28 -4.23 -14.34 -13.38
C ALA A 28 -3.28 -13.32 -14.02
N LYS A 29 -2.35 -12.77 -13.23
CA LYS A 29 -1.30 -11.84 -13.68
C LYS A 29 0.07 -12.50 -13.82
N GLY A 30 0.16 -13.83 -13.68
CA GLY A 30 1.42 -14.57 -13.74
C GLY A 30 2.34 -14.32 -12.54
N ILE A 31 1.78 -13.95 -11.39
CA ILE A 31 2.50 -13.72 -10.14
C ILE A 31 2.07 -14.77 -9.13
N THR A 32 3.03 -15.41 -8.47
CA THR A 32 2.81 -16.33 -7.36
C THR A 32 3.21 -15.65 -6.07
N ALA A 33 2.29 -15.65 -5.10
CA ALA A 33 2.53 -15.17 -3.75
C ALA A 33 2.75 -16.34 -2.78
N THR A 34 3.85 -16.28 -2.04
CA THR A 34 4.12 -17.16 -0.90
C THR A 34 4.12 -16.30 0.35
N VAL A 35 3.48 -16.80 1.40
CA VAL A 35 3.34 -16.05 2.65
C VAL A 35 3.92 -16.89 3.79
N ALA A 36 4.71 -16.24 4.62
CA ALA A 36 5.15 -16.77 5.90
C ALA A 36 4.73 -15.79 6.99
N PHE A 37 4.27 -16.32 8.12
CA PHE A 37 3.95 -15.51 9.28
C PHE A 37 4.83 -15.96 10.44
N LYS A 38 5.62 -15.03 10.97
CA LYS A 38 6.58 -15.29 12.04
C LYS A 38 6.46 -14.21 13.10
N ASP A 39 6.17 -14.64 14.33
CA ASP A 39 5.90 -13.76 15.45
C ASP A 39 4.75 -12.77 15.11
N THR A 40 5.06 -11.50 14.86
CA THR A 40 4.11 -10.46 14.43
C THR A 40 4.38 -9.93 13.02
N CYS A 41 5.35 -10.53 12.31
CA CYS A 41 5.78 -10.14 10.97
C CYS A 41 5.23 -11.09 9.90
N LEU A 42 4.49 -10.52 8.95
CA LEU A 42 4.03 -11.22 7.75
C LEU A 42 4.99 -10.98 6.60
N GLU A 43 5.67 -12.03 6.16
CA GLU A 43 6.54 -12.00 4.99
C GLU A 43 5.78 -12.48 3.77
N VAL A 44 5.80 -11.69 2.70
CA VAL A 44 5.12 -11.96 1.44
C VAL A 44 6.16 -11.95 0.32
N MET A 45 6.45 -13.11 -0.25
CA MET A 45 7.28 -13.24 -1.45
C MET A 45 6.38 -13.23 -2.68
N LEU A 46 6.63 -12.31 -3.60
CA LEU A 46 5.98 -12.24 -4.91
C LEU A 46 6.99 -12.67 -5.96
N GLU A 47 6.73 -13.79 -6.62
CA GLU A 47 7.57 -14.31 -7.69
C GLU A 47 6.86 -14.22 -9.04
N SER A 48 7.57 -13.74 -10.07
CA SER A 48 7.09 -13.79 -11.45
C SER A 48 8.23 -13.84 -12.46
N VAL A 49 7.92 -14.19 -13.72
CA VAL A 49 8.90 -14.25 -14.82
C VAL A 49 9.61 -12.90 -15.06
N GLN A 50 8.90 -11.79 -14.83
CA GLN A 50 9.45 -10.44 -14.83
C GLN A 50 9.55 -9.91 -13.40
N VAL A 51 10.33 -8.85 -13.18
CA VAL A 51 10.39 -8.20 -11.86
C VAL A 51 8.99 -7.66 -11.50
N PRO A 52 8.40 -8.08 -10.36
CA PRO A 52 7.08 -7.61 -9.97
C PRO A 52 7.07 -6.09 -9.75
N ASN A 53 6.02 -5.39 -10.17
CA ASN A 53 5.95 -3.93 -10.04
C ASN A 53 5.64 -3.52 -8.58
N GLN A 54 6.66 -3.04 -7.86
CA GLN A 54 6.57 -2.61 -6.46
C GLN A 54 5.48 -1.55 -6.22
N GLN A 55 5.39 -0.54 -7.09
CA GLN A 55 4.48 0.59 -6.93
C GLN A 55 3.01 0.19 -7.05
N ILE A 56 2.73 -0.93 -7.73
CA ILE A 56 1.37 -1.47 -7.89
C ILE A 56 1.07 -2.51 -6.80
N LEU A 57 2.02 -3.40 -6.54
CA LEU A 57 1.78 -4.57 -5.70
C LEU A 57 1.80 -4.25 -4.21
N VAL A 58 2.68 -3.36 -3.75
CA VAL A 58 2.75 -2.97 -2.33
C VAL A 58 1.43 -2.33 -1.86
N PRO A 59 0.86 -1.32 -2.55
CA PRO A 59 -0.44 -0.77 -2.16
C PRO A 59 -1.58 -1.78 -2.24
N PHE A 60 -1.56 -2.67 -3.25
CA PHE A 60 -2.55 -3.74 -3.39
C PHE A 60 -2.55 -4.68 -2.18
N ILE A 61 -1.36 -5.13 -1.76
CA ILE A 61 -1.18 -6.03 -0.61
C ILE A 61 -1.60 -5.34 0.68
N ARG A 62 -1.13 -4.10 0.90
CA ARG A 62 -1.51 -3.31 2.07
C ARG A 62 -3.03 -3.19 2.19
N LYS A 63 -3.70 -2.78 1.11
CA LYS A 63 -5.17 -2.67 1.09
C LYS A 63 -5.86 -4.00 1.37
N GLY A 64 -5.37 -5.09 0.77
CA GLY A 64 -5.92 -6.44 0.97
C GLY A 64 -5.81 -6.91 2.42
N LEU A 65 -4.65 -6.71 3.04
CA LEU A 65 -4.38 -7.09 4.43
C LEU A 65 -5.14 -6.21 5.43
N THR A 66 -5.23 -4.90 5.20
CA THR A 66 -6.07 -4.00 6.01
C THR A 66 -7.55 -4.40 5.92
N ALA A 67 -8.06 -4.71 4.73
CA ALA A 67 -9.45 -5.17 4.55
C ALA A 67 -9.71 -6.57 5.14
N LEU A 68 -8.69 -7.42 5.19
CA LEU A 68 -8.78 -8.72 5.85
C LEU A 68 -9.01 -8.54 7.36
N GLY A 69 -8.41 -7.52 7.97
CA GLY A 69 -8.47 -7.26 9.41
C GLY A 69 -7.72 -8.34 10.19
N ALA A 70 -6.54 -8.73 9.70
CA ALA A 70 -5.70 -9.73 10.36
C ALA A 70 -5.12 -9.13 11.65
N ALA A 71 -5.81 -9.39 12.77
CA ALA A 71 -5.53 -8.77 14.07
C ALA A 71 -4.12 -9.06 14.62
N SER A 72 -3.47 -10.12 14.13
CA SER A 72 -2.16 -10.56 14.62
C SER A 72 -0.98 -9.97 13.84
N VAL A 73 -1.22 -9.28 12.71
CA VAL A 73 -0.15 -8.81 11.82
C VAL A 73 0.17 -7.34 12.12
N GLU A 74 1.34 -7.10 12.69
CA GLU A 74 1.81 -5.75 13.00
C GLU A 74 2.67 -5.20 11.86
N ILE A 75 3.63 -6.00 11.39
CA ILE A 75 4.61 -5.63 10.38
C ILE A 75 4.43 -6.52 9.15
N VAL A 76 4.53 -5.93 7.97
CA VAL A 76 4.50 -6.67 6.69
C VAL A 76 5.76 -6.37 5.89
N LYS A 77 6.46 -7.43 5.49
CA LYS A 77 7.60 -7.38 4.57
C LYS A 77 7.20 -8.00 3.24
N VAL A 78 7.29 -7.23 2.17
CA VAL A 78 6.99 -7.68 0.81
C VAL A 78 8.28 -7.73 0.01
N TYR A 79 8.50 -8.86 -0.68
CA TYR A 79 9.64 -9.09 -1.55
C TYR A 79 9.15 -9.28 -2.97
N GLY A 80 9.81 -8.64 -3.93
CA GLY A 80 9.56 -8.88 -5.35
C GLY A 80 10.74 -9.59 -5.98
N GLN A 81 10.54 -10.82 -6.45
CA GLN A 81 11.56 -11.65 -7.04
C GLN A 81 11.22 -12.03 -8.47
N GLN A 82 12.25 -12.00 -9.32
CA GLN A 82 12.15 -12.58 -10.65
C GLN A 82 12.47 -14.07 -10.56
N THR A 83 11.64 -14.92 -11.19
CA THR A 83 11.85 -16.37 -11.23
C THR A 83 13.27 -16.72 -11.69
N GLY A 84 13.92 -17.62 -10.95
CA GLY A 84 15.28 -18.07 -11.23
C GLY A 84 16.39 -17.11 -10.79
N LYS A 85 16.07 -16.01 -10.10
CA LYS A 85 17.06 -15.17 -9.42
C LYS A 85 17.17 -15.56 -7.96
N GLU A 86 18.39 -15.61 -7.43
CA GLU A 86 18.66 -15.99 -6.04
C GLU A 86 18.16 -14.94 -5.03
N PHE A 87 18.21 -13.66 -5.39
CA PHE A 87 17.81 -12.55 -4.53
C PHE A 87 16.58 -11.80 -5.06
N PRO A 88 15.74 -11.25 -4.15
CA PRO A 88 14.69 -10.33 -4.53
C PRO A 88 15.26 -9.09 -5.25
N ALA A 89 14.56 -8.63 -6.28
CA ALA A 89 14.89 -7.38 -6.95
C ALA A 89 14.58 -6.16 -6.06
N TRP A 90 13.62 -6.29 -5.15
CA TRP A 90 13.29 -5.27 -4.15
C TRP A 90 12.66 -5.89 -2.92
N SER A 91 12.73 -5.15 -1.81
CA SER A 91 11.97 -5.42 -0.58
C SER A 91 11.30 -4.14 -0.09
N LYS A 92 10.15 -4.28 0.57
CA LYS A 92 9.45 -3.17 1.17
C LYS A 92 8.78 -3.62 2.47
N GLU A 93 9.08 -2.89 3.53
CA GLU A 93 8.45 -3.06 4.84
C GLU A 93 7.44 -1.93 5.10
N PHE A 94 6.34 -2.28 5.77
CA PHE A 94 5.37 -1.32 6.29
C PHE A 94 4.57 -1.92 7.45
N ASP A 95 4.10 -1.06 8.34
CA ASP A 95 3.19 -1.45 9.42
C ASP A 95 1.76 -1.57 8.91
N LEU A 96 1.06 -2.61 9.37
CA LEU A 96 -0.34 -2.83 9.05
C LEU A 96 -1.30 -2.06 9.96
N GLY A 97 -0.75 -1.38 10.98
CA GLY A 97 -1.47 -0.50 11.89
C GLY A 97 -2.35 -1.29 12.86
N ILE A 98 -1.88 -1.44 14.09
CA ILE A 98 -2.80 -1.69 15.20
C ILE A 98 -3.64 -0.40 15.30
N ILE A 99 -4.94 -0.47 15.01
CA ILE A 99 -5.86 0.43 15.72
C ILE A 99 -5.85 -0.14 17.13
N GLU A 100 -4.97 0.37 17.98
CA GLU A 100 -5.14 0.18 19.40
C GLU A 100 -6.47 0.86 19.71
N ALA A 101 -7.51 0.05 19.84
CA ALA A 101 -8.64 0.42 20.65
C ALA A 101 -8.06 0.76 22.02
N GLU A 102 -7.96 2.05 22.30
CA GLU A 102 -7.58 2.60 23.59
C GLU A 102 -8.41 1.90 24.67
N ILE A 103 -7.77 1.04 25.47
CA ILE A 103 -8.19 0.80 26.85
C ILE A 103 -7.07 1.32 27.73
N GLU A 104 -7.29 2.57 28.15
CA GLU A 104 -7.17 3.15 29.49
C GLU A 104 -5.98 2.74 30.38
N ALA A 105 -5.14 3.71 30.78
CA ALA A 105 -5.22 4.32 32.12
C ALA A 105 -4.06 5.29 32.43
N VAL A 106 -4.45 6.53 32.75
CA VAL A 106 -4.00 7.35 33.91
C VAL A 106 -2.66 8.10 33.84
N ASP A 107 -2.84 9.42 33.91
CA ASP A 107 -1.99 10.50 34.45
C ASP A 107 -0.80 11.03 33.62
N ASN A 108 -1.07 12.13 32.93
CA ASN A 108 -0.57 13.48 33.30
C ASN A 108 -0.22 14.31 32.06
N GLU A 109 -0.52 15.58 32.15
CA GLU A 109 -0.66 16.55 31.08
C GLU A 109 0.63 16.78 30.28
N GLN A 110 0.56 16.56 28.97
CA GLN A 110 0.76 17.58 27.92
C GLN A 110 0.79 16.87 26.57
N SER A 111 -0.39 16.77 25.98
CA SER A 111 -0.63 16.24 24.65
C SER A 111 0.01 17.15 23.59
N SER A 112 1.13 16.72 23.01
CA SER A 112 1.49 17.15 21.66
C SER A 112 0.73 16.25 20.69
N SER A 113 -0.47 16.68 20.30
CA SER A 113 -1.22 16.09 19.20
C SER A 113 -0.31 15.98 17.97
N ASN A 114 0.15 14.78 17.63
CA ASN A 114 0.76 14.54 16.32
C ASN A 114 -0.35 14.02 15.40
N PRO A 115 -0.95 14.86 14.54
CA PRO A 115 -1.94 14.38 13.59
C PRO A 115 -1.25 13.41 12.63
N GLN A 116 -1.80 12.21 12.49
CA GLN A 116 -1.39 11.25 11.46
C GLN A 116 -1.64 11.89 10.09
N THR A 117 -0.60 12.49 9.51
CA THR A 117 -0.71 13.23 8.24
C THR A 117 -0.60 12.26 7.07
N LEU A 118 -1.66 12.19 6.26
CA LEU A 118 -1.63 11.38 5.04
C LEU A 118 -1.03 12.19 3.88
N THR A 119 0.01 11.65 3.25
CA THR A 119 0.58 12.19 2.01
C THR A 119 0.22 11.31 0.82
N ILE A 120 -0.29 11.91 -0.26
CA ILE A 120 -0.66 11.23 -1.50
C ILE A 120 0.35 11.57 -2.59
N CYS A 121 0.90 10.57 -3.27
CA CYS A 121 1.83 10.74 -4.38
C CYS A 121 1.25 10.17 -5.68
N ILE A 122 1.17 10.97 -6.74
CA ILE A 122 0.65 10.59 -8.05
C ILE A 122 1.74 10.81 -9.11
N ASN A 123 1.90 9.84 -10.02
CA ASN A 123 2.80 9.99 -11.17
C ASN A 123 1.96 10.09 -12.45
N LEU A 124 2.15 11.18 -13.19
CA LEU A 124 1.52 11.48 -14.47
C LEU A 124 2.60 11.46 -15.56
N SER A 125 2.81 10.32 -16.21
CA SER A 125 3.63 10.25 -17.40
C SER A 125 2.80 10.61 -18.64
N GLY A 126 2.98 11.82 -19.17
CA GLY A 126 2.38 12.27 -20.43
C GLY A 126 3.27 11.94 -21.63
N ASP A 127 2.67 11.72 -22.81
CA ASP A 127 3.40 11.60 -24.07
C ASP A 127 3.73 13.01 -24.60
N THR A 128 5.01 13.38 -24.56
CA THR A 128 5.50 14.65 -25.09
C THR A 128 5.29 14.79 -26.61
N ALA A 129 5.07 13.70 -27.34
CA ALA A 129 4.74 13.75 -28.76
C ALA A 129 3.36 14.37 -29.04
N GLN A 130 2.48 14.41 -28.04
CA GLN A 130 1.13 15.01 -28.13
C GLN A 130 1.09 16.48 -27.70
N GLY A 131 2.24 17.12 -27.46
CA GLY A 131 2.31 18.58 -27.21
C GLY A 131 1.88 19.03 -25.81
N LEU A 132 1.77 18.13 -24.83
CA LEU A 132 1.57 18.48 -23.42
C LEU A 132 2.73 19.36 -22.94
N THR A 133 2.46 20.63 -22.68
CA THR A 133 3.46 21.56 -22.17
C THR A 133 3.61 21.43 -20.64
N ASN A 134 4.69 21.99 -20.10
CA ASN A 134 4.86 22.07 -18.64
C ASN A 134 3.74 22.88 -17.96
N GLN A 135 3.17 23.87 -18.67
CA GLN A 135 2.08 24.69 -18.15
C GLN A 135 0.77 23.89 -18.10
N ASP A 136 0.51 23.04 -19.10
CA ASP A 136 -0.63 22.13 -19.08
C ASP A 136 -0.50 21.12 -17.94
N PHE A 137 0.70 20.56 -17.73
CA PHE A 137 0.99 19.69 -16.60
C PHE A 137 0.70 20.38 -15.26
N GLU A 138 1.17 21.62 -15.09
CA GLU A 138 0.95 22.38 -13.86
C GLU A 138 -0.54 22.65 -13.60
N LEU A 139 -1.31 23.03 -14.61
CA LEU A 139 -2.76 23.24 -14.49
C LEU A 139 -3.48 21.94 -14.11
N ILE A 140 -3.16 20.84 -14.78
CA ILE A 140 -3.75 19.52 -14.54
C ILE A 140 -3.41 19.03 -13.12
N ALA A 141 -2.13 19.11 -12.73
CA ALA A 141 -1.68 18.68 -11.42
C ALA A 141 -2.30 19.51 -10.29
N ASN A 142 -2.43 20.83 -10.48
CA ASN A 142 -3.10 21.70 -9.52
C ASN A 142 -4.60 21.41 -9.39
N GLN A 143 -5.28 21.15 -10.51
CA GLN A 143 -6.70 20.81 -10.50
C GLN A 143 -6.94 19.49 -9.74
N ILE A 144 -6.19 18.43 -10.08
CA ILE A 144 -6.28 17.12 -9.42
C ILE A 144 -5.98 17.25 -7.92
N SER A 145 -4.93 17.98 -7.55
CA SER A 145 -4.59 18.18 -6.14
C SER A 145 -5.71 18.90 -5.38
N THR A 146 -6.35 19.89 -6.01
CA THR A 146 -7.47 20.63 -5.41
C THR A 146 -8.71 19.76 -5.26
N ASP A 147 -9.03 18.96 -6.28
CA ASP A 147 -10.18 18.06 -6.25
C ASP A 147 -10.00 16.98 -5.17
N ILE A 148 -8.80 16.42 -5.02
CA ILE A 148 -8.50 15.45 -3.96
C ILE A 148 -8.65 16.07 -2.56
N LEU A 149 -8.07 17.26 -2.35
CA LEU A 149 -8.13 17.93 -1.05
C LEU A 149 -9.56 18.38 -0.69
N SER A 150 -10.40 18.67 -1.68
CA SER A 150 -11.79 19.11 -1.47
C SER A 150 -12.80 17.96 -1.38
N SER A 151 -12.59 16.87 -2.12
CA SER A 151 -13.49 15.70 -2.15
C SER A 151 -13.27 14.72 -1.00
N CYS A 152 -12.08 14.70 -0.40
CA CYS A 152 -11.80 13.85 0.75
C CYS A 152 -11.99 14.65 2.05
N THR A 153 -13.21 14.61 2.61
CA THR A 153 -13.53 15.18 3.93
C THR A 153 -13.31 14.20 5.08
N ASP A 154 -13.39 12.90 4.80
CA ASP A 154 -13.27 11.82 5.80
C ASP A 154 -11.82 11.44 6.13
N VAL A 155 -10.85 11.99 5.40
CA VAL A 155 -9.43 11.66 5.55
C VAL A 155 -8.61 12.94 5.66
N PHE A 156 -7.76 13.03 6.69
CA PHE A 156 -6.88 14.18 6.91
C PHE A 156 -5.66 14.13 5.97
N ILE A 157 -5.88 14.55 4.72
CA ILE A 157 -4.82 14.70 3.72
C ILE A 157 -4.10 16.02 3.97
N GLN A 158 -2.86 15.94 4.43
CA GLN A 158 -2.01 17.11 4.65
C GLN A 158 -1.36 17.58 3.35
N LYS A 159 -1.07 16.63 2.45
CA LYS A 159 -0.19 16.86 1.30
C LYS A 159 -0.54 15.97 0.11
N VAL A 160 -0.61 16.57 -1.06
CA VAL A 160 -0.69 15.87 -2.36
C VAL A 160 0.51 16.28 -3.19
N SER A 161 1.25 15.31 -3.71
CA SER A 161 2.39 15.50 -4.60
C SER A 161 2.13 14.80 -5.92
N ILE A 162 2.27 15.52 -7.03
CA ILE A 162 2.08 14.99 -8.39
C ILE A 162 3.34 15.24 -9.21
N THR A 163 3.86 14.22 -9.88
CA THR A 163 5.09 14.32 -10.69
C THR A 163 4.91 13.76 -12.08
N ASN A 164 5.61 14.30 -13.07
CA ASN A 164 5.74 13.73 -14.42
C ASN A 164 7.15 13.21 -14.73
N GLY A 165 8.00 13.06 -13.70
CA GLY A 165 9.40 12.65 -13.84
C GLY A 165 10.38 13.80 -14.12
N SER A 166 9.92 14.94 -14.64
CA SER A 166 10.74 16.15 -14.82
C SER A 166 10.39 17.29 -13.86
N SER A 167 9.13 17.35 -13.44
CA SER A 167 8.54 18.36 -12.57
C SER A 167 7.73 17.70 -11.45
N VAL A 168 7.62 18.39 -10.31
CA VAL A 168 6.84 17.97 -9.14
C VAL A 168 6.00 19.15 -8.68
N ILE A 169 4.68 18.97 -8.62
CA ILE A 169 3.74 19.91 -8.02
C ILE A 169 3.31 19.34 -6.67
N THR A 170 3.42 20.16 -5.63
CA THR A 170 3.02 19.80 -4.27
C THR A 170 1.99 20.79 -3.79
N LYS A 171 0.91 20.28 -3.20
CA LYS A 171 -0.13 21.10 -2.58
C LYS A 171 -0.43 20.58 -1.18
N GLU A 172 -0.39 21.49 -0.23
CA GLU A 172 -0.64 21.22 1.19
C GLU A 172 -1.94 21.90 1.62
N ARG A 173 -2.64 21.28 2.58
CA ARG A 173 -3.88 21.78 3.15
C ARG A 173 -3.63 22.70 4.34
#